data_AF-A0A8J3NVR7-F1
#
_entry.id   AF-A0A8J3NVR7-F1
#
_cell.length_a   1.000
_cell.length_b   1.000
_cell.length_c   1.000
_cell.angle_alpha   90.00
_cell.angle_beta   90.00
_cell.angle_gamma   90.00
#
_symmetry.space_group_name_H-M   'P 1'
#
loop_
_entity.id
_entity.type
_entity.pdbx_description
1 polymer ?
#
loop_
_entity_poly.entity_id
_entity_poly.type
_entity_poly.pdbx_seq_one_letter_code
_entity_poly.pdbx_strand_id
1 'polypeptide(L)'
;MKIGDLAARTGVAPRLLRYYEQVGILHPVRSSNGYRAYGEPAVERVLQIRELLDVGLTTDMIREVLPCLGAEPKPRECPPAKDLDGLRSQLVNIEKRIDVLQRNRQAIKEFLRAWEGADTTA
;
A
#
# COMPACT_ATOMS: atom_id res chain seq x y z
N MET A 1 14.16 -12.17 9.21
CA MET A 1 14.65 -10.81 9.56
C MET A 1 14.01 -10.34 10.87
N LYS A 2 14.72 -9.60 11.72
CA LYS A 2 14.15 -8.96 12.93
C LYS A 2 13.37 -7.71 12.54
N ILE A 3 12.64 -7.10 13.49
CA ILE A 3 11.87 -5.87 13.23
C ILE A 3 12.74 -4.68 12.80
N GLY A 4 13.98 -4.60 13.30
CA GLY A 4 14.93 -3.56 12.90
C GLY A 4 15.35 -3.69 11.44
N ASP A 5 15.59 -4.92 10.99
CA ASP A 5 15.91 -5.22 9.59
C ASP A 5 14.72 -4.87 8.68
N LEU A 6 13.50 -5.26 9.08
CA LEU A 6 12.29 -4.94 8.34
C LEU A 6 12.07 -3.42 8.25
N ALA A 7 12.33 -2.70 9.34
CA ALA A 7 12.26 -1.23 9.38
C ALA A 7 13.26 -0.59 8.42
N ALA A 8 14.52 -1.06 8.43
CA ALA A 8 15.55 -0.54 7.53
C ALA A 8 15.19 -0.77 6.05
N ARG A 9 14.62 -1.93 5.72
CA ARG A 9 14.25 -2.28 4.35
C ARG A 9 13.01 -1.58 3.82
N THR A 10 12.07 -1.25 4.70
CA THR A 10 10.77 -0.66 4.32
C THR A 10 10.72 0.84 4.56
N GLY A 11 11.69 1.41 5.27
CA GLY A 11 11.66 2.80 5.74
C GLY A 11 10.61 3.06 6.84
N VAL A 12 9.91 2.03 7.30
CA VAL A 12 8.86 2.16 8.31
C VAL A 12 9.43 2.04 9.72
N ALA A 13 9.13 3.02 10.57
CA ALA A 13 9.60 3.01 11.96
C ALA A 13 9.18 1.73 12.71
N PRO A 14 10.04 1.14 13.56
CA PRO A 14 9.72 -0.08 14.31
C PRO A 14 8.44 0.05 15.16
N ARG A 15 8.16 1.25 15.69
CA ARG A 15 6.92 1.53 16.43
C ARG A 15 5.68 1.32 15.56
N LEU A 16 5.72 1.75 14.30
CA LEU A 16 4.60 1.62 13.38
C LEU A 16 4.44 0.17 12.91
N LEU A 17 5.56 -0.56 12.70
CA LEU A 17 5.51 -2.00 12.44
C LEU A 17 4.84 -2.78 13.58
N ARG A 18 5.15 -2.46 14.85
CA ARG A 18 4.47 -3.06 16.01
C ARG A 18 2.99 -2.71 16.05
N TYR A 19 2.62 -1.50 15.66
CA TYR A 19 1.23 -1.11 15.53
C TYR A 19 0.51 -1.94 14.45
N TYR A 20 1.14 -2.17 13.29
CA TYR A 20 0.62 -3.05 12.25
C TYR A 20 0.41 -4.49 12.73
N GLU A 21 1.30 -5.01 13.59
CA GLU A 21 1.08 -6.30 14.24
C GLU A 21 -0.09 -6.28 15.22
N GLN A 22 -0.19 -5.24 16.04
CA GLN A 22 -1.26 -5.08 17.03
C GLN A 22 -2.63 -5.02 16.34
N VAL A 23 -2.72 -4.30 15.23
CA VAL A 23 -3.92 -4.25 14.39
C VAL A 23 -3.95 -5.38 13.34
N GLY A 24 -3.15 -6.43 13.52
CA GLY A 24 -3.26 -7.68 12.76
C GLY A 24 -3.23 -7.57 11.24
N ILE A 25 -2.53 -6.58 10.68
CA ILE A 25 -2.30 -6.45 9.23
C ILE A 25 -0.88 -6.88 8.82
N LEU A 26 0.00 -7.02 9.82
CA LEU A 26 1.33 -7.62 9.70
C LEU A 26 1.46 -8.78 10.68
N HIS A 27 2.00 -9.92 10.23
CA HIS A 27 2.15 -11.10 11.07
C HIS A 27 3.61 -11.59 11.09
N PRO A 28 4.26 -11.64 12.26
CA PRO A 28 5.56 -12.26 12.38
C PRO A 28 5.40 -13.79 12.37
N VAL A 29 6.39 -14.48 11.81
CA VAL A 29 6.53 -15.93 11.92
C VAL A 29 7.42 -16.23 13.14
N ARG A 30 7.16 -17.35 13.81
CA ARG A 30 8.06 -17.86 14.85
C ARG A 30 9.18 -18.65 14.17
N SER A 31 10.43 -18.22 14.35
CA SER A 31 11.58 -19.01 13.91
C SER A 31 11.77 -20.23 14.81
N SER A 32 12.55 -21.21 14.34
CA SER A 32 12.84 -22.46 15.06
C SER A 32 13.44 -22.26 16.46
N ASN A 33 14.07 -21.12 16.71
CA ASN A 33 14.62 -20.71 18.01
C ASN A 33 13.63 -19.89 18.87
N GLY A 34 12.35 -19.81 18.51
CA GLY A 34 11.28 -19.16 19.28
C GLY A 34 11.15 -17.64 19.13
N TYR A 35 12.11 -16.98 18.47
CA TYR A 35 12.07 -15.53 18.24
C TYR A 35 11.02 -15.14 17.17
N ARG A 36 10.58 -13.88 17.20
CA ARG A 36 9.78 -13.29 16.13
C ARG A 36 10.68 -12.94 14.96
N ALA A 37 10.33 -13.43 13.79
CA ALA A 37 11.02 -13.13 12.55
C ALA A 37 10.01 -12.82 11.45
N TYR A 38 10.40 -11.94 10.54
CA TYR A 38 9.67 -11.71 9.30
C TYR A 38 10.37 -12.42 8.16
N GLY A 39 9.58 -12.98 7.24
CA GLY A 39 10.06 -13.48 5.97
C GLY A 39 10.08 -12.37 4.92
N GLU A 40 10.52 -12.72 3.73
CA GLU A 40 10.57 -11.77 2.62
C GLU A 40 9.22 -11.19 2.18
N PRO A 41 8.12 -11.96 2.19
CA PRO A 41 6.79 -11.42 1.90
C PRO A 41 6.35 -10.30 2.85
N ALA A 42 6.97 -10.18 4.04
CA ALA A 42 6.63 -9.10 4.97
C ALA A 42 7.07 -7.72 4.45
N VAL A 43 8.12 -7.65 3.63
CA VAL A 43 8.58 -6.39 3.04
C VAL A 43 7.53 -5.87 2.07
N GLU A 44 7.11 -6.71 1.12
CA GLU A 44 6.04 -6.40 0.16
C GLU A 44 4.74 -6.04 0.88
N ARG A 45 4.38 -6.81 1.91
CA ARG A 45 3.21 -6.54 2.75
C ARG A 45 3.25 -5.15 3.39
N VAL A 46 4.38 -4.73 3.94
CA VAL A 46 4.52 -3.41 4.59
C VAL A 46 4.43 -2.29 3.55
N LEU A 47 5.04 -2.46 2.38
CA LEU A 47 4.93 -1.50 1.29
C LEU A 47 3.48 -1.36 0.80
N GLN A 48 2.77 -2.47 0.63
CA GLN A 48 1.36 -2.47 0.26
C GLN A 48 0.47 -1.79 1.31
N ILE A 49 0.72 -2.02 2.60
CA ILE A 49 0.03 -1.29 3.69
C ILE A 49 0.26 0.22 3.55
N ARG A 50 1.50 0.63 3.24
CA ARG A 50 1.85 2.04 3.09
C ARG A 50 1.11 2.70 1.93
N GLU A 51 1.07 2.04 0.78
CA GLU A 51 0.33 2.51 -0.39
C GLU A 51 -1.16 2.67 -0.09
N LEU A 52 -1.77 1.68 0.58
CA LEU A 52 -3.19 1.73 0.96
C LEU A 52 -3.49 2.87 1.94
N LEU A 53 -2.60 3.13 2.90
CA LEU A 53 -2.71 4.27 3.80
C LEU A 53 -2.61 5.60 3.03
N ASP A 54 -1.69 5.71 2.06
CA ASP A 54 -1.46 6.93 1.27
C ASP A 54 -2.64 7.27 0.35
N VAL A 55 -3.41 6.27 -0.07
CA VAL A 55 -4.64 6.47 -0.84
C VAL A 55 -5.87 6.78 0.03
N GLY A 56 -5.77 6.66 1.35
CA GLY A 56 -6.78 7.11 2.32
C GLY A 56 -7.54 6.00 3.05
N LEU A 57 -7.12 4.73 2.91
CA LEU A 57 -7.74 3.65 3.68
C LEU A 57 -7.26 3.71 5.14
N THR A 58 -8.17 3.36 6.05
CA THR A 58 -7.83 3.16 7.47
C THR A 58 -7.23 1.78 7.68
N THR A 59 -6.53 1.55 8.80
CA THR A 59 -6.00 0.21 9.13
C THR A 59 -7.09 -0.86 9.26
N ASP A 60 -8.31 -0.46 9.65
CA ASP A 60 -9.44 -1.39 9.73
C ASP A 60 -9.92 -1.79 8.34
N MET A 61 -10.07 -0.84 7.42
CA MET A 61 -10.37 -1.12 6.01
C MET A 61 -9.26 -1.98 5.38
N ILE A 62 -8.00 -1.66 5.64
CA ILE A 62 -6.84 -2.43 5.15
C ILE A 62 -6.92 -3.87 5.64
N ARG A 63 -7.24 -4.12 6.91
CA ARG A 63 -7.38 -5.48 7.44
C ARG A 63 -8.41 -6.31 6.66
N GLU A 64 -9.49 -5.69 6.20
CA GLU A 64 -10.57 -6.37 5.48
C GLU A 64 -10.20 -6.66 4.02
N VAL A 65 -9.55 -5.72 3.33
CA VAL A 65 -9.23 -5.86 1.90
C VAL A 65 -7.92 -6.60 1.65
N LEU A 66 -6.91 -6.41 2.49
CA LEU A 66 -5.54 -6.87 2.28
C LEU A 66 -5.39 -8.39 2.06
N PRO A 67 -6.17 -9.27 2.73
CA PRO A 67 -6.13 -10.71 2.45
C PRO A 67 -6.58 -11.09 1.03
N CYS A 68 -7.34 -10.22 0.37
CA CYS A 68 -7.90 -10.45 -0.96
C CYS A 68 -7.32 -9.56 -2.06
N LEU A 69 -6.36 -8.71 -1.72
CA LEU A 69 -5.62 -7.92 -2.70
C LEU A 69 -4.48 -8.77 -3.30
N GLY A 70 -4.40 -8.83 -4.63
CA GLY A 70 -3.33 -9.52 -5.37
C GLY A 70 -3.69 -10.90 -5.93
N ALA A 71 -4.87 -11.42 -5.61
CA ALA A 71 -5.49 -12.59 -6.26
C ALA A 71 -6.94 -12.25 -6.62
N GLU A 72 -7.58 -13.03 -7.49
CA GLU A 72 -9.02 -12.85 -7.75
C GLU A 72 -9.79 -13.02 -6.42
N PRO A 73 -10.50 -11.98 -5.94
CA PRO A 73 -11.16 -12.03 -4.66
C PRO A 73 -12.30 -13.04 -4.74
N LYS A 74 -12.21 -14.11 -3.95
CA LYS A 74 -13.32 -15.03 -3.76
C LYS A 74 -14.10 -14.60 -2.52
N PRO A 75 -15.38 -14.20 -2.63
CA PRO A 75 -16.14 -13.66 -1.49
C PRO A 75 -16.19 -14.58 -0.26
N ARG A 76 -16.04 -15.90 -0.44
CA ARG A 76 -15.99 -16.88 0.65
C ARG A 76 -14.62 -17.00 1.34
N GLU A 77 -13.56 -16.53 0.68
CA GLU A 77 -12.17 -16.56 1.16
C GLU A 77 -11.74 -15.18 1.71
N CYS A 78 -12.57 -14.15 1.52
CA CYS A 78 -12.36 -12.80 2.04
C CYS A 78 -13.07 -12.56 3.38
N PRO A 79 -12.46 -11.80 4.31
CA PRO A 79 -13.18 -11.30 5.47
C PRO A 79 -14.41 -10.48 5.03
N PRO A 80 -15.55 -10.60 5.72
CA PRO A 80 -16.68 -9.71 5.45
C PRO A 80 -16.26 -8.28 5.79
N ALA A 81 -16.42 -7.37 4.83
CA ALA A 81 -16.20 -5.96 5.06
C ALA A 81 -17.25 -5.42 6.04
N LYS A 82 -16.81 -4.77 7.12
CA LYS A 82 -17.72 -4.21 8.13
C LYS A 82 -18.33 -2.90 7.65
N ASP A 83 -17.63 -2.17 6.78
CA ASP A 83 -18.03 -0.88 6.25
C ASP A 83 -17.87 -0.83 4.73
N LEU A 84 -18.82 -1.45 4.02
CA LEU A 84 -18.84 -1.46 2.55
C LEU A 84 -19.05 -0.06 1.96
N ASP A 85 -19.83 0.80 2.62
CA ASP A 85 -20.12 2.14 2.12
C ASP A 85 -18.92 3.08 2.32
N GLY A 86 -18.18 2.93 3.42
CA GLY A 86 -16.89 3.58 3.61
C GLY A 86 -15.87 3.15 2.56
N LEU A 87 -15.75 1.85 2.27
CA LEU A 87 -14.88 1.35 1.20
C LEU A 87 -15.26 1.89 -0.18
N ARG A 88 -16.56 1.92 -0.51
CA ARG A 88 -17.07 2.54 -1.76
C ARG A 88 -16.74 4.03 -1.82
N SER A 89 -16.89 4.74 -0.71
CA SER A 89 -16.56 6.15 -0.62
C SER A 89 -15.06 6.40 -0.85
N GLN A 90 -14.21 5.54 -0.28
CA GLN A 90 -12.77 5.62 -0.55
C GLN A 90 -12.43 5.28 -2.00
N LEU A 91 -13.09 4.30 -2.62
CA LEU A 91 -12.90 4.02 -4.06
C LEU A 91 -13.20 5.26 -4.92
N VAL A 92 -14.34 5.92 -4.68
CA VAL A 92 -14.69 7.16 -5.41
C VAL A 92 -13.64 8.26 -5.19
N ASN A 93 -13.10 8.38 -3.97
CA ASN A 93 -12.03 9.34 -3.68
C ASN A 93 -10.72 9.00 -4.43
N ILE A 94 -10.38 7.72 -4.51
CA ILE A 94 -9.22 7.23 -5.26
C ILE A 94 -9.39 7.52 -6.75
N GLU A 95 -10.54 7.21 -7.33
CA GLU A 95 -10.85 7.50 -8.73
C GLU A 95 -10.71 8.99 -9.06
N LYS A 96 -11.28 9.87 -8.22
CA LYS A 96 -11.10 11.32 -8.37
C LYS A 96 -9.64 11.76 -8.32
N ARG A 97 -8.84 11.17 -7.42
CA ARG A 97 -7.39 11.46 -7.33
C ARG A 97 -6.66 10.97 -8.57
N ILE A 98 -7.01 9.80 -9.09
CA ILE A 98 -6.46 9.27 -10.35
C ILE A 98 -6.72 10.24 -11.49
N ASP A 99 -7.95 10.73 -11.65
CA ASP A 99 -8.30 11.67 -12.73
C ASP A 99 -7.47 12.95 -12.67
N VAL A 100 -7.30 13.53 -11.47
CA VAL A 100 -6.46 14.71 -11.25
C VAL A 100 -4.99 14.43 -11.61
N LEU A 101 -4.44 13.33 -11.08
CA LEU A 101 -3.05 12.96 -11.31
C LEU A 101 -2.77 12.64 -12.78
N GLN A 102 -3.70 11.99 -13.48
CA GLN A 102 -3.59 11.70 -14.90
C GLN A 102 -3.61 12.97 -15.75
N ARG A 103 -4.50 13.93 -15.46
CA ARG A 103 -4.52 15.23 -16.13
C ARG A 103 -3.21 16.00 -15.92
N ASN A 104 -2.74 16.08 -14.67
CA ASN A 104 -1.48 16.76 -14.36
C ASN A 104 -0.29 16.09 -15.04
N ARG A 105 -0.21 14.75 -15.02
CA ARG A 105 0.82 13.98 -15.72
C ARG A 105 0.81 14.29 -17.22
N GLN A 106 -0.35 14.38 -17.83
CA GLN A 106 -0.47 14.68 -19.26
C GLN A 106 0.02 16.10 -19.57
N ALA A 107 -0.38 17.10 -18.78
CA ALA A 107 0.09 18.47 -18.93
C ALA A 107 1.62 18.58 -18.79
N ILE A 108 2.22 17.89 -17.80
CA ILE A 108 3.68 17.86 -17.62
C ILE A 108 4.37 17.19 -18.82
N LYS A 109 3.81 16.09 -19.34
CA LYS A 109 4.36 15.43 -20.54
C LYS A 109 4.34 16.33 -21.77
N GLU A 110 3.25 17.08 -21.97
CA GLU A 110 3.13 18.03 -23.08
C GLU A 110 4.11 19.18 -22.94
N PHE A 111 4.25 19.73 -21.73
CA PHE A 111 5.27 20.72 -21.43
C PHE A 111 6.67 20.21 -21.77
N LEU A 112 7.08 19.06 -21.25
CA LEU A 112 8.42 18.49 -21.51
C LEU A 112 8.68 18.28 -23.01
N ARG A 113 7.71 17.75 -23.76
CA ARG A 113 7.83 17.56 -25.22
C ARG A 113 8.07 18.86 -25.98
N ALA A 114 7.41 19.94 -25.58
CA ALA A 114 7.57 21.23 -26.23
C ALA A 114 8.99 21.78 -26.07
N TRP A 115 9.63 21.52 -24.92
CA TRP A 115 11.01 21.97 -24.64
C TRP A 115 12.06 21.04 -25.27
N GLU A 116 11.87 19.72 -25.20
CA GLU A 116 12.76 18.76 -25.87
C GLU A 116 12.76 18.93 -27.40
N GLY A 117 11.61 19.28 -27.99
CA GLY A 117 11.50 19.60 -29.41
C GLY A 117 12.14 20.93 -29.81
N ALA A 118 12.22 21.90 -28.90
CA ALA A 118 12.84 23.20 -29.16
C ALA A 118 14.38 23.11 -29.19
N ASP A 119 14.97 22.30 -28.30
CA ASP A 119 16.43 22.10 -28.22
C ASP A 119 17.02 21.31 -29.41
N THR A 120 16.19 20.62 -30.21
CA THR A 120 16.66 19.87 -31.40
C THR A 120 16.80 20.75 -32.65
N THR A 121 16.38 22.02 -32.60
CA THR A 121 16.37 22.94 -33.74
C THR A 121 17.40 24.09 -33.68
N ALA A 122 18.36 24.02 -32.76
CA ALA A 122 19.50 24.95 -32.67
C ALA A 122 20.83 24.21 -32.91
#